data_AF-A0A2D8KK56-F1
#
_entry.id   AF-A0A2D8KK56-F1
#
_cell.length_a   1.000
_cell.length_b   1.000
_cell.length_c   1.000
_cell.angle_alpha   90.00
_cell.angle_beta   90.00
_cell.angle_gamma   90.00
#
_symmetry.space_group_name_H-M   'P 1'
#
loop_
_entity.id
_entity.type
_entity.pdbx_description
1 polymer ?
#
loop_
_entity_poly.entity_id
_entity_poly.type
_entity_poly.pdbx_seq_one_letter_code
_entity_poly.pdbx_strand_id
1 'polypeptide(L)'
;MKRILFFFFFTQILICQNQWLLKSINEEPIFDTKQLFYGERMPNVVVAKDGTIVASFGKTEFVVRRSEDGGNTWGPIIKVSEGINGGG
;
A
#
# COMPACT_ATOMS: atom_id res chain seq x y z
N MET A 1 -35.68 -18.33 13.12
CA MET A 1 -34.24 -18.69 13.05
C MET A 1 -33.41 -17.71 12.20
N LYS A 2 -33.78 -17.39 10.95
CA LYS A 2 -32.98 -16.51 10.07
C LYS A 2 -32.71 -15.08 10.61
N ARG A 3 -33.69 -14.44 11.27
CA ARG A 3 -33.51 -13.08 11.87
C ARG A 3 -32.59 -13.08 13.11
N ILE A 4 -32.60 -14.15 13.90
CA ILE A 4 -31.74 -14.30 15.08
C ILE A 4 -30.29 -14.55 14.64
N LEU A 5 -30.07 -15.41 13.64
CA LEU A 5 -28.74 -15.61 13.05
C LEU A 5 -28.15 -14.31 12.46
N PHE A 6 -28.99 -13.49 11.81
CA PHE A 6 -28.57 -12.20 11.25
C PHE A 6 -28.12 -11.21 12.32
N PHE A 7 -28.83 -11.16 13.46
CA PHE A 7 -28.44 -10.32 14.60
C PHE A 7 -27.10 -10.74 15.21
N PHE A 8 -26.84 -12.04 15.37
CA PHE A 8 -25.54 -12.54 15.85
C PHE A 8 -24.39 -12.24 14.88
N PHE A 9 -24.64 -12.29 13.57
CA PHE A 9 -23.63 -11.95 12.57
C PHE A 9 -23.32 -10.44 12.54
N PHE A 10 -24.35 -9.60 12.68
CA PHE A 10 -24.20 -8.15 12.69
C PHE A 10 -23.46 -7.64 13.94
N THR A 11 -23.69 -8.25 15.11
CA THR A 11 -22.97 -7.89 16.34
C THR A 11 -21.50 -8.33 16.29
N GLN A 12 -21.18 -9.47 15.68
CA GLN A 12 -19.78 -9.89 15.50
C GLN A 12 -19.00 -8.94 14.57
N ILE A 13 -19.64 -8.44 13.50
CA ILE A 13 -19.04 -7.43 12.61
C ILE A 13 -18.73 -6.13 13.37
N LEU A 14 -19.67 -5.66 14.19
CA LEU A 14 -19.47 -4.45 15.02
C LEU A 14 -18.37 -4.64 16.07
N ILE A 15 -18.29 -5.81 16.71
CA ILE A 15 -17.23 -6.11 17.69
C ILE A 15 -15.85 -6.14 17.00
N CYS A 16 -15.75 -6.74 15.81
CA CYS A 16 -14.52 -6.80 15.03
C CYS A 16 -14.02 -5.40 14.59
N GLN A 17 -14.92 -4.53 14.11
CA GLN A 17 -14.57 -3.17 13.72
C GLN A 17 -14.00 -2.34 14.89
N ASN A 18 -14.57 -2.50 16.09
CA ASN A 18 -14.12 -1.77 17.28
C ASN A 18 -12.74 -2.24 17.77
N GLN A 19 -12.38 -3.50 17.56
CA GLN A 19 -11.06 -4.03 17.95
C GLN A 19 -9.92 -3.45 17.11
N TRP A 20 -10.10 -3.32 15.79
CA TRP A 20 -9.08 -2.73 14.92
C TRP A 20 -8.82 -1.26 15.25
N LEU A 21 -9.89 -0.48 15.46
CA LEU A 21 -9.77 0.93 15.81
C LEU A 21 -9.10 1.10 17.18
N LEU A 22 -9.54 0.35 18.19
CA LEU A 22 -8.96 0.39 19.54
C LEU A 22 -7.47 -0.01 19.52
N LYS A 23 -7.11 -0.99 18.69
CA LYS A 23 -5.70 -1.38 18.48
C LYS A 23 -4.91 -0.22 17.87
N SER A 24 -5.39 0.41 16.79
CA SER A 24 -4.69 1.52 16.13
C SER A 24 -4.51 2.76 17.01
N ILE A 25 -5.39 2.98 17.99
CA ILE A 25 -5.31 4.12 18.91
C ILE A 25 -4.28 3.87 20.03
N ASN A 26 -4.12 2.62 20.46
CA ASN A 26 -3.26 2.26 21.58
C ASN A 26 -1.83 1.86 21.18
N GLU A 27 -1.60 1.51 19.91
CA GLU A 27 -0.26 1.26 19.38
C GLU A 27 0.50 2.58 19.20
N GLU A 28 1.82 2.55 19.41
CA GLU A 28 2.64 3.71 19.10
C GLU A 28 2.53 4.04 17.60
N PRO A 29 2.38 5.33 17.23
CA PRO A 29 2.30 5.72 15.84
C PRO A 29 3.57 5.30 15.10
N ILE A 30 3.39 4.53 14.03
CA ILE A 30 4.50 4.04 13.22
C ILE A 30 4.73 5.02 12.08
N PHE A 31 5.96 5.52 11.97
CA PHE A 31 6.43 6.29 10.83
C PHE A 31 7.80 5.77 10.43
N ASP A 32 7.90 5.23 9.22
CA ASP A 32 9.16 4.78 8.60
C ASP A 32 9.32 5.47 7.24
N THR A 33 10.55 5.71 6.82
CA THR A 33 10.87 6.40 5.56
C THR A 33 12.02 5.70 4.85
N LYS A 34 11.84 5.40 3.56
CA LYS A 34 12.86 4.77 2.71
C LYS A 34 13.00 5.53 1.40
N GLN A 35 14.24 5.87 1.05
CA GLN A 35 14.55 6.48 -0.24
C GLN A 35 14.58 5.40 -1.33
N LEU A 36 13.67 5.47 -2.31
CA LEU A 36 13.57 4.48 -3.38
C LEU A 36 14.32 4.88 -4.67
N PHE A 37 14.37 6.18 -4.97
CA PHE A 37 14.94 6.74 -6.20
C PHE A 37 15.72 8.02 -5.90
N TYR A 38 16.58 8.48 -6.81
CA TYR A 38 17.34 9.72 -6.65
C TYR A 38 17.20 10.61 -7.90
N GLY A 39 17.28 11.93 -7.72
CA GLY A 39 17.51 12.93 -8.78
C GLY A 39 16.30 13.35 -9.66
N GLU A 40 15.49 12.40 -10.08
CA GLU A 40 14.36 12.63 -11.01
C GLU A 40 13.07 13.14 -10.31
N ARG A 41 11.93 13.18 -11.01
CA ARG A 41 10.60 13.58 -10.47
C ARG A 41 9.49 12.66 -10.97
N MET A 42 8.23 13.02 -10.69
CA MET A 42 7.00 12.29 -11.09
C MET A 42 6.81 10.95 -10.33
N PRO A 43 6.73 10.98 -8.99
CA PRO A 43 6.44 9.79 -8.22
C PRO A 43 4.99 9.34 -8.38
N ASN A 44 4.79 8.04 -8.51
CA ASN A 44 3.48 7.40 -8.41
C ASN A 44 3.63 6.09 -7.62
N VAL A 45 2.55 5.64 -6.99
CA VAL A 45 2.49 4.39 -6.23
C VAL A 45 1.16 3.71 -6.47
N VAL A 46 1.20 2.42 -6.79
CA VAL A 46 0.00 1.61 -6.99
C VAL A 46 0.13 0.29 -6.23
N VAL A 47 -1.01 -0.26 -5.83
CA VAL A 47 -1.10 -1.56 -5.17
C VAL A 47 -1.82 -2.53 -6.11
N ALA A 48 -1.17 -3.63 -6.45
CA ALA A 48 -1.75 -4.70 -7.25
C ALA A 48 -2.74 -5.55 -6.41
N LYS A 49 -3.56 -6.36 -7.08
CA LYS A 49 -4.60 -7.17 -6.42
C LYS A 49 -4.05 -8.18 -5.41
N ASP A 50 -2.82 -8.63 -5.61
CA ASP A 50 -2.13 -9.57 -4.73
C ASP A 50 -1.42 -8.88 -3.54
N GLY A 51 -1.55 -7.55 -3.41
CA GLY A 51 -0.90 -6.77 -2.36
C GLY A 51 0.50 -6.26 -2.73
N THR A 52 1.04 -6.63 -3.91
CA THR A 52 2.31 -6.10 -4.40
C THR A 52 2.23 -4.59 -4.59
N ILE A 53 3.21 -3.85 -4.07
CA ILE A 53 3.32 -2.41 -4.26
C ILE A 53 4.32 -2.13 -5.39
N VAL A 54 3.92 -1.28 -6.34
CA VAL A 54 4.80 -0.77 -7.40
C VAL A 54 4.93 0.74 -7.23
N ALA A 55 6.16 1.19 -6.98
CA ALA A 55 6.50 2.61 -6.97
C ALA A 55 7.18 2.95 -8.29
N SER A 56 6.75 4.02 -8.93
CA SER A 56 7.30 4.48 -10.20
C SER A 56 7.84 5.90 -10.11
N PHE A 57 8.86 6.20 -10.90
CA PHE A 57 9.56 7.47 -10.87
C PHE A 57 10.24 7.75 -12.21
N GLY A 58 10.46 9.02 -12.54
CA GLY A 58 11.25 9.41 -13.71
C GLY A 58 10.53 10.32 -14.68
N LYS A 59 11.15 11.46 -15.01
CA LYS A 59 10.75 12.30 -16.15
C LYS A 59 11.46 11.89 -17.43
N THR A 60 12.76 11.59 -17.34
CA THR A 60 13.60 11.19 -18.49
C THR A 60 13.59 9.67 -18.68
N GLU A 61 13.77 8.94 -17.59
CA GLU A 61 13.86 7.48 -17.57
C GLU A 61 12.74 6.95 -16.68
N PHE A 62 11.72 6.33 -17.27
CA PHE A 62 10.62 5.77 -16.51
C PHE A 62 11.03 4.44 -15.88
N VAL A 63 11.15 4.44 -14.56
CA VAL A 63 11.62 3.30 -13.77
C VAL A 63 10.63 2.92 -12.69
N VAL A 64 10.68 1.66 -12.28
CA VAL A 64 9.88 1.13 -11.16
C VAL A 64 10.74 0.36 -10.16
N ARG A 65 10.25 0.28 -8.93
CA ARG A 65 10.63 -0.71 -7.93
C ARG A 65 9.37 -1.41 -7.42
N ARG A 66 9.54 -2.65 -6.96
CA ARG A 66 8.45 -3.51 -6.50
C ARG A 66 8.72 -4.00 -5.08
N SER A 67 7.67 -4.04 -4.26
CA SER A 67 7.67 -4.66 -2.93
C SER A 67 6.56 -5.71 -2.89
N GLU A 68 6.91 -6.92 -2.45
CA GLU A 68 5.97 -8.04 -2.27
C GLU A 68 5.54 -8.22 -0.81
N ASP A 69 6.07 -7.40 0.10
CA ASP A 69 5.93 -7.53 1.55
C ASP A 69 5.33 -6.28 2.21
N GLY A 70 4.50 -5.54 1.45
CA GLY A 70 3.78 -4.37 1.97
C GLY A 70 4.64 -3.12 2.16
N GLY A 71 5.77 -3.02 1.46
CA GLY A 71 6.67 -1.87 1.49
C GLY A 71 7.87 -2.02 2.41
N ASN A 72 8.03 -3.18 3.05
CA ASN A 72 9.13 -3.45 3.98
C ASN A 72 10.46 -3.60 3.23
N THR A 73 10.49 -4.33 2.12
CA THR A 73 11.66 -4.47 1.24
C THR A 73 11.31 -4.14 -0.21
N TRP A 74 12.31 -3.69 -0.96
CA TRP A 74 12.15 -3.24 -2.34
C TRP A 74 13.18 -3.90 -3.24
N GLY A 75 12.72 -4.45 -4.36
CA GLY A 75 13.57 -5.01 -5.40
C GLY A 75 14.44 -3.97 -6.11
N PRO A 76 15.30 -4.41 -7.04
CA PRO A 76 16.14 -3.52 -7.83
C PRO A 76 15.31 -2.59 -8.73
N ILE A 77 15.96 -1.55 -9.27
CA ILE A 77 15.36 -0.65 -10.27
C ILE A 77 15.12 -1.43 -11.57
N ILE A 78 13.93 -1.27 -12.15
CA ILE A 78 13.55 -1.83 -13.44
C ILE A 78 13.23 -0.66 -14.38
N LYS A 79 13.98 -0.51 -15.48
CA LYS A 79 13.65 0.44 -16.56
C LYS A 79 12.45 -0.09 -17.33
N VAL A 80 11.43 0.74 -17.48
CA VAL A 80 10.20 0.42 -18.22
C VAL A 80 10.20 1.08 -19.59
N SER A 81 10.51 2.38 -19.64
CA SER A 81 10.57 3.14 -20.89
C SER A 81 11.34 4.45 -20.72
N GLU A 82 11.47 5.22 -21.79
CA GLU A 82 11.98 6.59 -21.77
C GLU A 82 10.82 7.60 -21.78
N GLY A 83 11.02 8.77 -21.20
CA GLY A 83 10.04 9.86 -21.12
C GLY A 83 9.03 9.74 -19.97
N ILE A 84 8.01 10.59 -20.01
CA ILE A 84 7.05 10.79 -18.91
C ILE A 84 5.89 9.80 -19.05
N ASN A 85 6.07 8.57 -18.57
CA ASN A 85 5.07 7.50 -18.67
C ASN A 85 4.47 7.06 -17.32
N GLY A 86 4.84 7.73 -16.22
CA GLY A 86 4.46 7.30 -14.87
C GLY A 86 3.08 7.73 -14.38
N GLY A 87 2.42 8.64 -15.10
CA GLY A 87 1.15 9.22 -14.68
C GLY A 87 1.28 10.09 -13.42
N GLY A 88 0.74 11.31 -13.49
CA GLY A 88 0.59 12.25 -12.39
C GLY A 88 -0.71 13.01 -12.57
#